data_AF-A0A8T6ZUB3-F1
#
_entry.id   AF-A0A8T6ZUB3-F1
#
_cell.length_a   1.000
_cell.length_b   1.000
_cell.length_c   1.000
_cell.angle_alpha   90.00
_cell.angle_beta   90.00
_cell.angle_gamma   90.00
#
_symmetry.space_group_name_H-M   'P 1'
#
loop_
_entity.id
_entity.type
_entity.pdbx_description
1 polymer ?
#
loop_
_entity_poly.entity_id
_entity_poly.type
_entity_poly.pdbx_seq_one_letter_code
_entity_poly.pdbx_strand_id
1 'polypeptide(L)'
;MNNQRTFTTPPQRQRGAALIVGLVLLMVLTVLGVSGMSTATLELTMASNAQFNQDAFQSAETGIDLVLARRTFNTIPGDPGNVIPLTPLGDGSYSTQSLTGFQGTTPVPDIGFSAGVGTPGVMSAYHFDIVSIGTGPRNARSTHNQSFYVIGPGGT
;
A
#
# COMPACT_ATOMS: atom_id res chain seq x y z
N MET A 1 66.64 5.61 69.91
CA MET A 1 66.15 6.85 69.27
C MET A 1 66.47 6.78 67.79
N ASN A 2 65.46 6.69 66.90
CA ASN A 2 65.42 7.40 65.61
C ASN A 2 64.20 6.95 64.79
N ASN A 3 63.25 7.87 64.65
CA ASN A 3 61.99 7.73 63.92
C ASN A 3 62.20 7.98 62.42
N GLN A 4 61.85 6.99 61.60
CA GLN A 4 61.67 7.15 60.15
C GLN A 4 60.32 7.84 59.91
N ARG A 5 60.34 9.09 59.44
CA ARG A 5 59.13 9.86 59.13
C ARG A 5 58.61 9.44 57.76
N THR A 6 57.50 8.72 57.72
CA THR A 6 56.74 8.44 56.50
C THR A 6 56.06 9.72 56.00
N PHE A 7 56.40 10.17 54.79
CA PHE A 7 55.74 11.29 54.13
C PHE A 7 54.44 10.81 53.49
N THR A 8 53.33 10.93 54.21
CA THR A 8 51.98 10.68 53.66
C THR A 8 51.56 11.91 52.84
N THR A 9 51.61 11.81 51.51
CA THR A 9 51.10 12.87 50.62
C THR A 9 49.57 12.91 50.71
N PRO A 10 48.94 14.05 51.02
CA PRO A 10 47.49 14.11 51.15
C PRO A 10 46.82 13.86 49.79
N PRO A 11 45.70 13.11 49.74
CA PRO A 11 44.96 12.91 48.51
C PRO A 11 44.42 14.26 48.02
N GLN A 12 44.85 14.65 46.83
CA GLN A 12 44.45 15.87 46.15
C GLN A 12 42.93 15.85 45.93
N ARG A 13 42.18 16.71 46.65
CA ARG A 13 40.72 16.79 46.59
C ARG A 13 40.25 17.34 45.23
N GLN A 14 39.98 16.47 44.27
CA GLN A 14 39.34 16.82 42.98
C GLN A 14 37.83 17.10 43.14
N ARG A 15 37.46 18.09 43.95
CA ARG A 15 36.05 18.34 44.34
C ARG A 15 35.15 19.00 43.27
N GLY A 16 35.63 19.27 42.05
CA GLY A 16 34.83 19.89 40.99
C GLY A 16 34.75 19.11 39.67
N ALA A 17 35.81 18.37 39.32
CA ALA A 17 35.90 17.69 38.03
C ALA A 17 34.82 16.62 37.83
N ALA A 18 34.48 15.86 38.87
CA ALA A 18 33.47 14.81 38.81
C ALA A 18 32.07 15.36 38.47
N LEU A 19 31.70 16.53 38.99
CA LEU A 19 30.40 17.15 38.76
C LEU A 19 30.28 17.68 37.32
N ILE A 20 31.36 18.28 36.79
CA ILE A 20 31.41 18.75 35.40
C ILE A 20 31.32 17.57 34.43
N VAL A 21 32.10 16.51 34.66
CA VAL A 21 32.06 15.30 33.82
C VAL A 21 30.67 14.66 33.87
N GLY A 22 30.06 14.56 35.06
CA GLY A 22 28.69 14.06 35.20
C GLY A 22 27.66 14.88 34.41
N LEU A 23 27.75 16.21 34.44
CA LEU A 23 26.85 17.09 33.69
C LEU A 23 27.04 16.94 32.17
N VAL A 24 28.29 16.89 31.70
CA VAL A 24 28.59 16.69 30.27
C VAL A 24 28.07 15.33 29.79
N LEU A 25 28.29 14.26 30.55
CA LEU A 25 27.77 12.93 30.21
C LEU A 25 26.24 12.91 30.19
N LEU A 26 25.58 13.53 31.17
CA LEU A 26 24.12 13.63 31.20
C LEU A 26 23.58 14.42 30.00
N MET A 27 24.25 15.51 29.61
CA MET A 27 23.88 16.30 28.44
C MET A 27 24.02 15.48 27.15
N VAL A 28 25.13 14.76 26.99
CA VAL A 28 25.34 13.86 25.84
C VAL A 28 24.26 12.78 25.78
N LEU A 29 23.98 12.10 26.90
CA LEU A 29 22.92 11.09 26.96
C LEU A 29 21.54 11.66 26.64
N THR A 30 21.25 12.88 27.11
CA THR A 30 19.99 13.56 26.81
C THR A 30 19.86 13.83 25.30
N VAL A 31 20.91 14.37 24.67
CA VAL A 31 20.91 14.64 23.22
C VAL A 31 20.75 13.36 22.41
N LEU A 32 21.46 12.30 22.79
CA LEU A 32 21.33 10.98 22.15
C LEU A 32 19.92 10.40 22.33
N GLY A 33 19.35 10.52 23.53
CA GLY A 33 17.99 10.07 23.84
C GLY A 33 16.93 10.80 23.01
N VAL A 34 17.01 12.13 22.95
CA VAL A 34 16.09 12.95 22.13
C VAL A 34 16.25 12.65 20.64
N SER A 35 17.49 12.50 20.15
CA SER A 35 17.76 12.17 18.75
C SER A 35 17.24 10.78 18.36
N GLY A 36 17.34 9.80 19.26
CA GLY A 36 16.75 8.48 19.07
C GLY A 36 15.23 8.53 19.02
N MET A 37 14.60 9.28 19.93
CA MET A 37 13.15 9.44 19.97
C MET A 37 12.60 10.17 18.75
N SER A 38 13.29 11.20 18.25
CA SER A 38 12.89 11.89 17.02
C SER A 38 12.95 10.97 15.81
N THR A 39 13.98 10.13 15.72
CA THR A 39 14.13 9.14 14.64
C THR A 39 13.00 8.11 14.69
N ALA A 40 12.72 7.54 15.86
CA ALA A 40 11.62 6.58 16.04
C ALA A 40 10.25 7.19 15.67
N THR A 41 10.04 8.48 15.95
CA THR A 41 8.78 9.16 15.59
C THR A 41 8.63 9.32 14.07
N LEU A 42 9.74 9.60 13.37
CA LEU A 42 9.75 9.67 11.90
C LEU A 42 9.49 8.29 11.29
N GLU A 43 10.17 7.25 11.79
CA GLU A 43 9.96 5.87 11.36
C GLU A 43 8.51 5.42 11.57
N LEU A 44 7.91 5.74 12.71
CA LEU A 44 6.50 5.45 12.97
C LEU A 44 5.56 6.16 11.97
N THR A 45 5.84 7.42 11.65
CA THR A 45 5.04 8.19 10.69
C THR A 45 5.18 7.61 9.28
N MET A 46 6.40 7.21 8.87
CA MET A 46 6.64 6.55 7.59
C MET A 46 5.95 5.18 7.54
N ALA A 47 6.06 4.37 8.60
CA ALA A 47 5.39 3.07 8.70
C ALA A 47 3.87 3.21 8.62
N SER A 48 3.30 4.21 9.30
CA SER A 48 1.87 4.51 9.23
C SER A 48 1.44 4.93 7.82
N ASN A 49 2.20 5.80 7.16
CA ASN A 49 1.90 6.18 5.78
C ASN A 49 2.03 5.00 4.80
N ALA A 50 3.03 4.14 4.99
CA ALA A 50 3.20 2.93 4.19
C ALA A 50 2.00 1.98 4.37
N GLN A 51 1.54 1.79 5.61
CA GLN A 51 0.35 1.00 5.91
C GLN A 51 -0.89 1.55 5.21
N PHE A 52 -1.16 2.85 5.30
CA PHE A 52 -2.32 3.46 4.63
C PHE A 52 -2.29 3.27 3.11
N ASN A 53 -1.10 3.36 2.49
CA ASN A 53 -0.95 3.10 1.06
C ASN A 53 -1.20 1.63 0.72
N GLN A 54 -0.72 0.70 1.54
CA GLN A 54 -0.94 -0.73 1.34
C GLN A 54 -2.42 -1.12 1.52
N ASP A 55 -3.13 -0.49 2.45
CA ASP A 55 -4.56 -0.72 2.65
C ASP A 55 -5.39 -0.11 1.51
N ALA A 56 -5.00 1.05 0.99
CA ALA A 56 -5.61 1.63 -0.21
C ALA A 56 -5.36 0.75 -1.45
N PHE A 57 -4.19 0.11 -1.56
CA PHE A 57 -3.90 -0.89 -2.59
C PHE A 57 -4.85 -2.10 -2.48
N GLN A 58 -4.99 -2.66 -1.29
CA GLN A 58 -5.92 -3.79 -1.06
C GLN A 58 -7.38 -3.41 -1.34
N SER A 59 -7.77 -2.17 -1.04
CA SER A 59 -9.11 -1.63 -1.33
C SER A 59 -9.37 -1.55 -2.84
N ALA A 60 -8.37 -1.14 -3.63
CA ALA A 60 -8.46 -1.14 -5.08
C ALA A 60 -8.64 -2.58 -5.62
N GLU A 61 -7.87 -3.53 -5.10
CA GLU A 61 -7.95 -4.94 -5.50
C GLU A 61 -9.31 -5.56 -5.19
N THR A 62 -9.84 -5.29 -4.00
CA THR A 62 -11.19 -5.72 -3.60
C THR A 62 -12.26 -5.22 -4.58
N GLY A 63 -12.06 -4.03 -5.16
CA GLY A 63 -12.95 -3.49 -6.19
C GLY A 63 -12.92 -4.30 -7.48
N ILE A 64 -11.73 -4.72 -7.92
CA ILE A 64 -11.57 -5.60 -9.09
C ILE A 64 -12.25 -6.94 -8.84
N ASP A 65 -12.02 -7.54 -7.68
CA ASP A 65 -12.65 -8.81 -7.30
C ASP A 65 -14.17 -8.72 -7.32
N LEU A 66 -14.75 -7.62 -6.81
CA LEU A 66 -16.18 -7.40 -6.82
C LEU A 66 -16.73 -7.20 -8.24
N VAL A 67 -15.97 -6.55 -9.13
CA VAL A 67 -16.35 -6.41 -10.55
C VAL A 67 -16.41 -7.78 -11.21
N LEU A 68 -15.36 -8.58 -11.04
CA LEU A 68 -15.26 -9.91 -11.62
C LEU A 68 -16.33 -10.86 -11.05
N ALA A 69 -16.66 -10.74 -9.76
CA ALA A 69 -17.70 -11.53 -9.12
C ALA A 69 -19.10 -11.25 -9.69
N ARG A 70 -19.42 -9.99 -10.02
CA ARG A 70 -20.72 -9.59 -10.59
C ARG A 70 -20.93 -10.08 -12.02
N ARG A 71 -19.84 -10.34 -12.77
CA ARG A 71 -19.86 -10.80 -14.18
C ARG A 71 -20.79 -10.03 -15.12
N THR A 72 -21.08 -8.78 -14.79
CA THR A 72 -21.93 -7.91 -15.61
C THR A 72 -21.00 -7.16 -16.54
N PHE A 73 -20.88 -7.59 -17.78
CA PHE A 73 -19.98 -6.97 -18.75
C PHE A 73 -20.78 -6.57 -19.97
N ASN A 74 -20.68 -5.30 -20.36
CA ASN A 74 -21.36 -4.77 -21.54
C ASN A 74 -20.36 -4.57 -22.66
N THR A 75 -20.75 -4.87 -23.90
CA THR A 75 -19.95 -4.73 -25.12
C THR A 75 -20.26 -3.44 -25.89
N ILE A 76 -21.03 -2.52 -25.30
CA ILE A 76 -21.27 -1.19 -25.89
C ILE A 76 -20.00 -0.34 -25.73
N PRO A 77 -19.36 0.11 -26.83
CA PRO A 77 -18.20 0.97 -26.76
C PRO A 77 -18.53 2.30 -26.06
N GLY A 78 -17.72 2.68 -25.07
CA GLY A 78 -17.90 3.92 -24.31
C GLY A 78 -18.96 3.87 -23.20
N ASP A 79 -19.69 2.76 -23.05
CA ASP A 79 -20.54 2.53 -21.87
C ASP A 79 -19.68 1.98 -20.72
N PRO A 80 -19.69 2.61 -19.54
CA PRO A 80 -19.05 2.05 -18.36
C PRO A 80 -19.88 0.87 -17.86
N GLY A 81 -19.68 -0.32 -18.45
CA GLY A 81 -20.52 -1.51 -18.26
C GLY A 81 -20.90 -1.80 -16.80
N ASN A 82 -19.98 -2.36 -16.01
CA ASN A 82 -20.19 -2.52 -14.58
C ASN A 82 -19.44 -1.45 -13.79
N VAL A 83 -20.21 -0.67 -13.04
CA VAL A 83 -19.73 0.35 -12.14
C VAL A 83 -19.97 -0.09 -10.71
N ILE A 84 -18.89 -0.12 -9.94
CA ILE A 84 -18.95 -0.21 -8.49
C ILE A 84 -18.86 1.23 -7.99
N PRO A 85 -19.96 1.79 -7.47
CA PRO A 85 -19.93 3.12 -6.89
C PRO A 85 -18.99 3.13 -5.69
N LEU A 86 -18.59 4.32 -5.25
CA LEU A 86 -17.76 4.49 -4.06
C LEU A 86 -18.37 3.73 -2.87
N THR A 87 -17.78 2.58 -2.54
CA THR A 87 -18.31 1.62 -1.58
C THR A 87 -17.35 1.60 -0.38
N PRO A 88 -17.81 1.94 0.83
CA PRO A 88 -16.98 1.85 2.03
C PRO A 88 -16.62 0.39 2.34
N LEU A 89 -15.42 0.18 2.85
CA LEU A 89 -14.89 -1.11 3.29
C LEU A 89 -14.68 -1.09 4.80
N GLY A 90 -14.95 -2.22 5.47
CA GLY A 90 -14.72 -2.37 6.91
C GLY A 90 -15.45 -1.32 7.75
N ASP A 91 -14.67 -0.51 8.48
CA ASP A 91 -15.14 0.56 9.36
C ASP A 91 -15.55 1.85 8.61
N GLY A 92 -15.38 1.89 7.29
CA GLY A 92 -15.67 3.05 6.45
C GLY A 92 -14.51 4.04 6.30
N SER A 93 -13.34 3.76 6.89
CA SER A 93 -12.12 4.56 6.69
C SER A 93 -11.53 4.38 5.28
N TYR A 94 -11.82 3.24 4.65
CA TYR A 94 -11.39 2.90 3.31
C TYR A 94 -12.58 2.75 2.37
N SER A 95 -12.37 3.01 1.09
CA SER A 95 -13.40 2.85 0.08
C SER A 95 -12.80 2.41 -1.24
N THR A 96 -13.63 1.74 -2.04
CA THR A 96 -13.28 1.31 -3.39
C THR A 96 -14.30 1.84 -4.39
N GLN A 97 -13.83 2.19 -5.57
CA GLN A 97 -14.66 2.55 -6.72
C GLN A 97 -14.07 1.88 -7.95
N SER A 98 -14.89 1.21 -8.75
CA SER A 98 -14.41 0.46 -9.91
C SER A 98 -15.30 0.66 -11.11
N LEU A 99 -14.71 0.59 -12.29
CA LEU A 99 -15.39 0.77 -13.57
C LEU A 99 -14.84 -0.24 -14.56
N THR A 100 -15.72 -0.87 -15.33
CA THR A 100 -15.34 -1.76 -16.43
C THR A 100 -15.65 -1.08 -17.76
N GLY A 101 -14.69 -1.08 -18.67
CA GLY A 101 -14.85 -0.63 -20.04
C GLY A 101 -14.70 -1.77 -21.03
N PHE A 102 -15.39 -1.69 -22.17
CA PHE A 102 -15.19 -2.58 -23.29
C PHE A 102 -14.22 -1.96 -24.30
N GLN A 103 -13.21 -2.73 -24.68
CA GLN A 103 -12.10 -2.28 -25.53
C GLN A 103 -12.21 -2.77 -26.97
N GLY A 104 -12.93 -3.87 -27.22
CA GLY A 104 -13.16 -4.39 -28.56
C GLY A 104 -13.20 -5.91 -28.63
N THR A 105 -13.35 -6.42 -29.85
CA THR A 105 -13.30 -7.86 -30.13
C THR A 105 -12.13 -8.22 -31.02
N THR A 106 -11.57 -9.42 -30.80
CA THR A 106 -10.61 -10.02 -31.72
C THR A 106 -11.06 -11.44 -32.09
N PRO A 107 -10.79 -11.91 -33.32
CA PRO A 107 -10.97 -13.31 -33.66
C PRO A 107 -10.10 -14.19 -32.77
N VAL A 108 -10.60 -15.36 -32.38
CA VAL A 108 -9.76 -16.36 -31.71
C VAL A 108 -9.27 -17.40 -32.72
N PRO A 109 -8.04 -17.95 -32.58
CA PRO A 109 -7.46 -18.86 -33.57
C PRO A 109 -8.15 -20.23 -33.72
N ASP A 110 -9.06 -20.59 -32.81
CA ASP A 110 -9.65 -21.93 -32.73
C ASP A 110 -10.97 -22.05 -33.50
N ILE A 111 -11.24 -23.25 -34.05
CA ILE A 111 -12.51 -23.65 -34.67
C ILE A 111 -13.52 -24.03 -33.59
N GLY A 112 -13.80 -23.08 -32.69
CA GLY A 112 -14.80 -23.25 -31.64
C GLY A 112 -16.21 -23.32 -32.25
N PHE A 113 -17.03 -24.22 -31.71
CA PHE A 113 -18.46 -24.30 -32.00
C PHE A 113 -19.23 -23.59 -30.88
N SER A 114 -20.12 -22.66 -31.25
CA SER A 114 -20.96 -21.96 -30.27
C SER A 114 -22.41 -22.40 -30.40
N ALA A 115 -23.05 -22.69 -29.26
CA ALA A 115 -24.47 -23.01 -29.22
C ALA A 115 -25.29 -21.77 -29.64
N GLY A 116 -25.83 -21.78 -30.85
CA GLY A 116 -26.64 -20.69 -31.40
C GLY A 116 -26.12 -20.08 -32.70
N VAL A 117 -24.88 -20.40 -33.11
CA VAL A 117 -24.32 -19.98 -34.40
C VAL A 117 -23.90 -21.25 -35.11
N GLY A 118 -24.74 -21.76 -36.03
CA GLY A 118 -24.53 -23.03 -36.73
C GLY A 118 -23.32 -23.10 -37.67
N THR A 119 -22.38 -22.16 -37.54
CA THR A 119 -21.18 -22.02 -38.37
C THR A 119 -19.94 -22.30 -37.50
N PRO A 120 -19.08 -23.25 -37.89
CA PRO A 120 -17.79 -23.48 -37.22
C PRO A 120 -16.92 -22.21 -37.27
N GLY A 121 -16.22 -21.85 -36.19
CA GLY A 121 -15.23 -20.76 -36.18
C GLY A 121 -15.77 -19.36 -35.88
N VAL A 122 -16.96 -19.23 -35.29
CA VAL A 122 -17.56 -17.92 -34.94
C VAL A 122 -17.40 -17.64 -33.44
N MET A 123 -16.19 -17.74 -32.91
CA MET A 123 -15.87 -17.30 -31.56
C MET A 123 -15.11 -15.98 -31.62
N SER A 124 -15.44 -15.08 -30.71
CA SER A 124 -14.75 -13.81 -30.54
C SER A 124 -14.28 -13.66 -29.11
N ALA A 125 -13.08 -13.12 -28.93
CA ALA A 125 -12.59 -12.66 -27.63
C ALA A 125 -13.04 -11.22 -27.43
N TYR A 126 -13.84 -10.99 -26.39
CA TYR A 126 -14.29 -9.67 -25.96
C TYR A 126 -13.31 -9.15 -24.91
N HIS A 127 -12.63 -8.03 -25.20
CA HIS A 127 -11.62 -7.43 -24.34
C HIS A 127 -12.23 -6.36 -23.44
N PHE A 128 -11.88 -6.41 -22.16
CA PHE A 128 -12.35 -5.49 -21.15
C PHE A 128 -11.17 -4.94 -20.33
N ASP A 129 -11.30 -3.71 -19.90
CA ASP A 129 -10.43 -3.09 -18.89
C ASP A 129 -11.22 -2.81 -17.63
N ILE A 130 -10.61 -3.05 -16.47
CA ILE A 130 -11.14 -2.68 -15.17
C ILE A 130 -10.21 -1.64 -14.58
N VAL A 131 -10.75 -0.46 -14.30
CA VAL A 131 -10.06 0.56 -13.51
C VAL A 131 -10.69 0.57 -12.13
N SER A 132 -9.88 0.30 -11.12
CA SER A 132 -10.31 0.31 -9.72
C SER A 132 -9.46 1.28 -8.90
N ILE A 133 -10.12 2.04 -8.04
CA ILE A 133 -9.51 3.08 -7.21
C ILE A 133 -9.84 2.74 -5.76
N GLY A 134 -8.80 2.48 -4.98
CA GLY A 134 -8.88 2.37 -3.53
C GLY A 134 -8.47 3.69 -2.88
N THR A 135 -9.26 4.16 -1.94
CA THR A 135 -9.00 5.39 -1.17
C THR A 135 -9.02 5.11 0.31
N GLY A 136 -8.16 5.79 1.07
CA GLY A 136 -8.09 5.69 2.52
C GLY A 136 -7.73 7.01 3.20
N PRO A 137 -7.44 6.97 4.50
CA PRO A 137 -7.06 8.14 5.29
C PRO A 137 -5.76 8.79 4.77
N ARG A 138 -5.52 10.05 5.16
CA ARG A 138 -4.30 10.81 4.82
C ARG A 138 -4.01 10.90 3.30
N ASN A 139 -5.06 10.99 2.48
CA ASN A 139 -4.96 11.00 1.01
C ASN A 139 -4.29 9.75 0.42
N ALA A 140 -4.25 8.64 1.15
CA ALA A 140 -3.81 7.38 0.59
C ALA A 140 -4.75 6.98 -0.55
N ARG A 141 -4.19 6.77 -1.73
CA ARG A 141 -4.95 6.42 -2.92
C ARG A 141 -4.12 5.51 -3.80
N SER A 142 -4.70 4.39 -4.21
CA SER A 142 -4.12 3.49 -5.21
C SER A 142 -5.09 3.34 -6.38
N THR A 143 -4.56 3.27 -7.59
CA THR A 143 -5.34 3.02 -8.82
C THR A 143 -4.77 1.80 -9.52
N HIS A 144 -5.58 0.77 -9.68
CA HIS A 144 -5.22 -0.47 -10.35
C HIS A 144 -5.95 -0.53 -11.69
N ASN A 145 -5.25 -1.02 -12.71
CA ASN A 145 -5.83 -1.31 -14.00
C ASN A 145 -5.54 -2.78 -14.34
N GLN A 146 -6.58 -3.54 -14.64
CA GLN A 146 -6.48 -4.92 -15.07
C GLN A 146 -7.29 -5.15 -16.32
N SER A 147 -6.65 -5.74 -17.33
CA SER A 147 -7.34 -6.15 -18.55
C SER A 147 -7.60 -7.65 -18.53
N PHE A 148 -8.74 -8.04 -19.06
CA PHE A 148 -9.10 -9.44 -19.26
C PHE A 148 -9.92 -9.60 -20.54
N TYR A 149 -10.08 -10.83 -21.00
CA TYR A 149 -10.97 -11.12 -22.11
C TYR A 149 -11.90 -12.28 -21.77
N VAL A 150 -13.08 -12.25 -22.37
CA VAL A 150 -14.07 -13.34 -22.29
C VAL A 150 -14.28 -13.87 -23.69
N ILE A 151 -14.18 -15.19 -23.86
CA ILE A 151 -14.50 -15.84 -25.13
C ILE A 151 -15.99 -16.15 -25.15
N GLY A 152 -16.67 -15.79 -26.24
CA GLY A 152 -18.07 -16.13 -26.46
C GLY A 152 -18.40 -16.21 -27.95
N PRO A 153 -19.66 -16.55 -28.29
CA PRO A 153 -20.14 -16.48 -29.66
C PRO A 153 -19.83 -15.11 -30.26
N GLY A 154 -19.24 -15.09 -31.44
CA GLY A 154 -19.13 -13.91 -32.27
C GLY A 154 -20.51 -13.59 -32.84
N GLY A 155 -21.02 -12.39 -32.57
CA GLY A 155 -22.12 -11.83 -33.34
C GLY A 155 -21.58 -11.29 -34.66
N THR A 156 -22.06 -11.82 -35.78
CA THR A 156 -22.14 -11.08 -37.04
C THR A 156 -23.47 -10.36 -37.10
#